data_AF-A0A3M2CVP7-F1
#
_entry.id   AF-A0A3M2CVP7-F1
#
_cell.length_a   1.000
_cell.length_b   1.000
_cell.length_c   1.000
_cell.angle_alpha   90.00
_cell.angle_beta   90.00
_cell.angle_gamma   90.00
#
_symmetry.space_group_name_H-M   'P 1'
#
loop_
_entity.id
_entity.type
_entity.pdbx_description
1 polymer ?
#
loop_
_entity_poly.entity_id
_entity_poly.type
_entity_poly.pdbx_seq_one_letter_code
_entity_poly.pdbx_strand_id
1 'polypeptide(L)'
;MPHAAAHTPAPCPGCGYDLQGLKPGMCPECGRAFTAAQVWRAVADRPWRWQSLRRSVRLTVWLWSAMLGGLVVLRVLDGQGLSGWLGAAGIAAAGLGAGLAQRAWLIRAEHEIGRYPAGPSRAMRWGVGANGLLSILIAVPVAGMAVLLLMGMIAGVVW
;
A
#
# COMPACT_ATOMS: atom_id res chain seq x y z
N MET A 1 1.74 35.65 -7.68
CA MET A 1 3.07 35.07 -7.97
C MET A 1 2.88 33.59 -8.24
N PRO A 2 3.12 33.08 -9.45
CA PRO A 2 2.98 31.66 -9.73
C PRO A 2 4.03 30.88 -8.92
N HIS A 3 3.58 29.87 -8.18
CA HIS A 3 4.48 28.99 -7.43
C HIS A 3 5.40 28.27 -8.42
N ALA A 4 6.72 28.42 -8.25
CA ALA A 4 7.73 27.69 -9.00
C ALA A 4 7.42 26.19 -8.88
N ALA A 5 7.10 25.55 -10.00
CA ALA A 5 6.83 24.13 -10.03
C ALA A 5 8.05 23.39 -9.48
N ALA A 6 7.84 22.53 -8.49
CA ALA A 6 8.91 21.79 -7.83
C ALA A 6 9.71 20.99 -8.87
N HIS A 7 10.94 21.42 -9.11
CA HIS A 7 11.88 20.81 -10.04
C HIS A 7 12.25 19.40 -9.57
N THR A 8 11.76 18.38 -10.29
CA THR A 8 12.09 16.98 -9.99
C THR A 8 13.39 16.63 -10.72
N PRO A 9 14.50 16.34 -10.03
CA PRO A 9 15.80 16.21 -10.69
C PRO A 9 15.81 15.01 -11.65
N ALA A 10 16.46 15.15 -12.80
CA ALA A 10 16.53 14.13 -13.83
C ALA A 10 17.98 13.71 -14.08
N PRO A 11 18.56 12.83 -13.24
CA PRO A 11 19.98 12.53 -13.29
C PRO A 11 20.39 11.74 -14.53
N CYS A 12 21.54 12.08 -15.10
CA CYS A 12 22.18 11.33 -16.18
C CYS A 12 22.57 9.93 -15.70
N PRO A 13 22.29 8.85 -16.46
CA PRO A 13 22.66 7.49 -16.08
C PRO A 13 24.17 7.21 -16.14
N GLY A 14 24.96 8.10 -16.74
CA GLY A 14 26.42 7.96 -16.81
C GLY A 14 27.14 8.57 -15.61
N CYS A 15 26.86 9.83 -15.30
CA CYS A 15 27.60 10.61 -14.30
C CYS A 15 26.72 11.16 -13.15
N GLY A 16 25.40 11.02 -13.22
CA GLY A 16 24.48 11.56 -12.20
C GLY A 16 24.13 13.04 -12.34
N TYR A 17 24.71 13.78 -13.30
CA TYR A 17 24.41 15.19 -13.55
C TYR A 17 22.93 15.44 -13.83
N ASP A 18 22.35 16.51 -13.30
CA ASP A 18 20.94 16.84 -13.51
C ASP A 18 20.70 17.36 -14.95
N LEU A 19 19.95 16.60 -15.73
CA LEU A 19 19.62 16.94 -17.12
C LEU A 19 18.37 17.83 -17.22
N GLN A 20 17.79 18.25 -16.09
CA GLN A 20 16.59 19.09 -16.11
C GLN A 20 16.86 20.47 -16.72
N GLY A 21 16.03 20.86 -17.69
CA GLY A 21 16.16 22.14 -18.40
C GLY A 21 17.19 22.15 -19.54
N LEU A 22 17.96 21.08 -19.75
CA LEU A 22 18.85 20.97 -20.89
C LEU A 22 18.11 20.49 -22.14
N LYS A 23 18.52 21.01 -23.30
CA LYS A 23 18.02 20.55 -24.60
C LYS A 23 18.48 19.09 -24.83
N PRO A 24 17.60 18.20 -25.33
CA PRO A 24 17.99 16.82 -25.60
C PRO A 24 19.14 16.76 -26.61
N GLY A 25 20.12 15.87 -26.36
CA GLY A 25 21.30 15.76 -27.20
C GLY A 25 22.43 15.02 -26.50
N MET A 26 23.21 15.72 -25.69
CA MET A 26 24.38 15.17 -25.00
C MET A 26 24.53 15.75 -23.59
N CYS A 27 24.99 14.91 -22.66
CA CYS A 27 25.35 15.35 -21.32
C CYS A 27 26.64 16.18 -21.37
N PRO A 28 26.68 17.38 -20.77
CA PRO A 28 27.87 18.24 -20.81
C PRO A 28 29.06 17.66 -20.04
N GLU A 29 28.81 16.85 -19.01
CA GLU A 29 29.85 16.27 -18.16
C GLU A 29 30.52 15.04 -18.80
N CYS A 30 29.72 14.10 -19.32
CA CYS A 30 30.23 12.81 -19.80
C CYS A 30 30.17 12.63 -21.33
N GLY A 31 29.62 13.60 -22.06
CA GLY A 31 29.44 13.53 -23.51
C GLY A 31 28.45 12.47 -24.00
N ARG A 32 27.82 11.70 -23.09
CA ARG A 32 26.90 10.62 -23.45
C ARG A 32 25.64 11.21 -24.08
N ALA A 33 25.31 10.71 -25.27
CA ALA A 33 24.05 11.05 -25.91
C ALA A 33 22.87 10.52 -25.07
N PHE A 34 21.86 11.36 -24.90
CA PHE A 34 20.63 10.95 -24.22
C PHE A 34 19.41 11.40 -25.01
N THR A 35 18.37 10.57 -24.96
CA THR A 35 17.06 10.90 -25.53
C THR A 35 16.12 11.37 -24.43
N ALA A 36 15.16 12.23 -24.76
CA ALA A 36 14.12 12.66 -23.81
C ALA A 36 13.42 11.45 -23.17
N ALA A 37 13.18 10.38 -23.94
CA ALA A 37 12.57 9.15 -23.43
C ALA A 37 13.40 8.43 -22.35
N GLN A 38 14.73 8.50 -22.40
CA GLN A 38 15.60 7.93 -21.36
C GLN A 38 15.56 8.75 -20.08
N VAL A 39 15.53 10.07 -20.19
CA VAL A 39 15.40 10.99 -19.05
C VAL A 39 14.09 10.74 -18.31
N TRP A 40 12.98 10.64 -19.05
CA TRP A 40 11.68 10.33 -18.46
C TRP A 40 11.64 8.96 -17.79
N ARG A 41 12.29 7.94 -18.36
CA ARG A 41 12.40 6.61 -17.71
C ARG A 41 13.19 6.68 -16.41
N ALA A 42 14.33 7.37 -16.39
CA ALA A 42 15.14 7.52 -15.18
C ALA A 42 14.38 8.25 -14.04
N VAL A 43 13.54 9.23 -14.39
CA VAL A 43 12.66 9.90 -13.42
C VAL A 43 11.52 8.98 -12.96
N ALA A 44 10.92 8.22 -13.87
CA ALA A 44 9.83 7.29 -13.57
C ALA A 44 10.26 6.12 -12.66
N ASP A 45 11.51 5.66 -12.79
CA ASP A 45 12.07 4.55 -12.02
C ASP A 45 12.54 4.96 -10.60
N ARG A 46 12.33 6.20 -10.16
CA ARG A 46 12.84 6.61 -8.85
C ARG A 46 12.20 5.83 -7.68
N PRO A 47 13.02 5.37 -6.71
CA PRO A 47 12.60 4.56 -5.57
C PRO A 47 11.74 5.30 -4.54
N TRP A 48 11.54 6.61 -4.64
CA TRP A 48 10.76 7.38 -3.67
C TRP A 48 9.29 6.93 -3.61
N ARG A 49 8.71 6.49 -4.75
CA ARG A 49 7.38 5.86 -4.79
C ARG A 49 7.35 4.53 -4.03
N TRP A 50 8.43 3.76 -4.09
CA TRP A 50 8.57 2.53 -3.32
C TRP A 50 8.79 2.81 -1.83
N GLN A 51 9.51 3.87 -1.49
CA GLN A 51 9.70 4.28 -0.10
C GLN A 51 8.42 4.83 0.52
N SER A 52 7.64 5.64 -0.21
CA SER A 52 6.33 6.12 0.27
C SER A 52 5.34 4.96 0.41
N LEU A 53 5.31 4.03 -0.55
CA LEU A 53 4.50 2.81 -0.44
C LEU A 53 4.90 1.95 0.77
N ARG A 54 6.20 1.72 0.99
CA ARG A 54 6.69 0.99 2.18
C ARG A 54 6.33 1.70 3.48
N ARG A 55 6.42 3.04 3.53
CA ARG A 55 6.01 3.83 4.70
C ARG A 55 4.51 3.69 4.94
N SER A 56 3.68 3.81 3.91
CA SER A 56 2.22 3.67 4.03
C SER A 56 1.83 2.26 4.49
N VAL A 57 2.39 1.21 3.88
CA VAL A 57 2.14 -0.18 4.29
C VAL A 57 2.56 -0.42 5.74
N ARG A 58 3.75 0.07 6.14
CA ARG A 58 4.23 -0.09 7.52
C ARG A 58 3.33 0.64 8.53
N LEU A 59 2.88 1.86 8.22
CA LEU A 59 1.94 2.61 9.05
C LEU A 59 0.59 1.90 9.17
N THR A 60 0.05 1.40 8.05
CA THR A 60 -1.20 0.64 8.06
C THR A 60 -1.07 -0.60 8.95
N VAL A 61 -0.05 -1.43 8.73
CA VAL A 61 0.18 -2.62 9.57
C VAL A 61 0.32 -2.25 11.05
N TRP A 62 1.09 -1.20 11.36
CA TRP A 62 1.31 -0.78 12.75
C TRP A 62 0.03 -0.30 13.44
N LEU A 63 -0.77 0.54 12.77
CA LEU A 63 -2.06 1.01 13.30
C LEU A 63 -3.03 -0.15 13.57
N TRP A 64 -3.08 -1.11 12.65
CA TRP A 64 -3.90 -2.30 12.79
C TRP A 64 -3.44 -3.21 13.93
N SER A 65 -2.14 -3.44 14.06
CA SER A 65 -1.57 -4.20 15.17
C SER A 65 -1.83 -3.53 16.52
N ALA A 66 -1.72 -2.20 16.60
CA ALA A 66 -2.01 -1.45 17.81
C ALA A 66 -3.49 -1.53 18.19
N MET A 67 -4.39 -1.39 17.22
CA MET A 67 -5.84 -1.51 17.43
C MET A 67 -6.23 -2.92 17.92
N LEU A 68 -5.72 -3.97 17.28
CA LEU A 68 -5.96 -5.35 17.69
C LEU A 68 -5.36 -5.67 19.06
N GLY A 69 -4.13 -5.21 19.32
CA GLY A 69 -3.46 -5.38 20.61
C GLY A 69 -4.23 -4.71 21.75
N GLY A 70 -4.69 -3.48 21.54
CA GLY A 70 -5.54 -2.77 22.50
C GLY A 70 -6.84 -3.51 22.77
N LEU A 71 -7.48 -4.07 21.74
CA LEU A 71 -8.69 -4.86 21.90
C LEU A 71 -8.47 -6.12 22.76
N VAL A 72 -7.37 -6.84 22.52
CA VAL A 72 -7.00 -8.02 23.32
C VAL A 72 -6.78 -7.64 24.77
N VAL A 73 -6.05 -6.56 25.04
CA VAL A 73 -5.78 -6.07 26.40
C VAL A 73 -7.09 -5.72 27.12
N LEU A 74 -7.98 -4.95 26.49
CA LEU A 74 -9.28 -4.61 27.08
C LEU A 74 -10.09 -5.86 27.43
N ARG A 75 -10.01 -6.92 26.62
CA ARG A 75 -10.70 -8.18 26.90
C ARG A 75 -10.10 -9.01 28.01
N VAL A 76 -8.78 -9.05 28.11
CA VAL A 76 -8.10 -9.71 29.23
C VAL A 76 -8.44 -9.02 30.55
N LEU A 77 -8.57 -7.70 30.53
CA LEU A 77 -8.88 -6.91 31.73
C LEU A 77 -10.34 -6.99 32.16
N ASP A 78 -11.30 -7.02 31.23
CA ASP A 78 -12.73 -7.02 31.59
C ASP A 78 -13.29 -8.40 31.99
N GLY A 79 -12.59 -9.50 31.75
CA GLY A 79 -13.00 -10.84 32.20
C GLY A 79 -14.37 -11.34 31.69
N GLN A 80 -14.85 -10.85 30.54
CA GLN A 80 -16.26 -11.04 30.13
C GLN A 80 -16.59 -12.33 29.36
N GLY A 81 -17.80 -12.85 29.61
CA GLY A 81 -18.53 -13.84 28.82
C GLY A 81 -19.18 -13.28 27.53
N LEU A 82 -20.20 -13.98 27.00
CA LEU A 82 -20.71 -13.90 25.60
C LEU A 82 -20.99 -12.49 25.02
N SER A 83 -21.36 -11.49 25.83
CA SER A 83 -21.60 -10.09 25.39
C SER A 83 -20.34 -9.42 24.83
N GLY A 84 -19.15 -9.82 25.31
CA GLY A 84 -17.90 -9.39 24.72
C GLY A 84 -17.79 -9.83 23.26
N TRP A 85 -18.20 -11.04 22.92
CA TRP A 85 -17.97 -11.58 21.57
C TRP A 85 -18.62 -10.76 20.45
N LEU A 86 -19.83 -10.21 20.69
CA LEU A 86 -20.51 -9.34 19.73
C LEU A 86 -19.73 -8.04 19.46
N GLY A 87 -19.13 -7.43 20.49
CA GLY A 87 -18.30 -6.24 20.33
C GLY A 87 -17.01 -6.51 19.54
N ALA A 88 -16.44 -7.71 19.68
CA ALA A 88 -15.22 -8.08 18.95
C ALA A 88 -15.52 -8.35 17.46
N ALA A 89 -16.65 -9.00 17.18
CA ALA A 89 -17.12 -9.23 15.81
C ALA A 89 -17.39 -7.91 15.07
N GLY A 90 -18.01 -6.92 15.74
CA GLY A 90 -18.25 -5.59 15.15
C GLY A 90 -16.95 -4.86 14.75
N ILE A 91 -15.91 -4.96 15.59
CA ILE A 91 -14.62 -4.31 15.32
C ILE A 91 -13.85 -5.02 14.21
N ALA A 92 -13.90 -6.36 14.18
CA ALA A 92 -13.34 -7.14 13.08
C ALA A 92 -14.02 -6.81 11.74
N ALA A 93 -15.35 -6.67 11.73
CA ALA A 93 -16.12 -6.32 10.54
C ALA A 93 -15.81 -4.90 10.05
N ALA A 94 -15.78 -3.91 10.96
CA ALA A 94 -15.41 -2.53 10.63
C ALA A 94 -14.00 -2.45 10.04
N GLY A 95 -13.08 -3.22 10.61
CA GLY A 95 -11.74 -3.37 10.09
C GLY A 95 -11.73 -3.92 8.65
N LEU A 96 -12.38 -5.06 8.41
CA LEU A 96 -12.45 -5.66 7.07
C LEU A 96 -13.04 -4.68 6.05
N GLY A 97 -14.09 -3.94 6.44
CA GLY A 97 -14.69 -2.90 5.61
C GLY A 97 -13.70 -1.80 5.23
N ALA A 98 -12.92 -1.28 6.19
CA ALA A 98 -11.89 -0.27 5.92
C ALA A 98 -10.78 -0.79 5.00
N GLY A 99 -10.33 -2.04 5.20
CA GLY A 99 -9.33 -2.67 4.34
C GLY A 99 -9.80 -2.86 2.90
N LEU A 100 -11.05 -3.28 2.71
CA LEU A 100 -11.67 -3.43 1.39
C LEU A 100 -11.88 -2.08 0.70
N ALA A 101 -12.33 -1.06 1.44
CA ALA A 101 -12.49 0.30 0.91
C ALA A 101 -11.15 0.90 0.46
N GLN A 102 -10.10 0.75 1.28
CA GLN A 102 -8.74 1.17 0.91
C GLN A 102 -8.27 0.46 -0.37
N ARG A 103 -8.59 -0.83 -0.51
CA ARG A 103 -8.23 -1.61 -1.70
C ARG A 103 -9.00 -1.19 -2.94
N ALA A 104 -10.29 -0.94 -2.83
CA ALA A 104 -11.11 -0.42 -3.93
C ALA A 104 -10.61 0.97 -4.38
N TRP A 105 -10.19 1.81 -3.44
CA TRP A 105 -9.59 3.11 -3.75
C TRP A 105 -8.27 2.99 -4.51
N LEU A 106 -7.38 2.07 -4.11
CA LEU A 106 -6.12 1.82 -4.83
C LEU A 106 -6.35 1.32 -6.27
N ILE A 107 -7.29 0.39 -6.46
CA ILE A 107 -7.65 -0.12 -7.79
C ILE A 107 -8.20 1.01 -8.68
N ARG A 108 -9.03 1.89 -8.09
CA ARG A 108 -9.56 3.06 -8.81
C ARG A 108 -8.45 4.04 -9.19
N ALA A 109 -7.54 4.33 -8.26
CA ALA A 109 -6.39 5.20 -8.52
C ALA A 109 -5.50 4.65 -9.66
N GLU A 110 -5.31 3.34 -9.74
CA GLU A 110 -4.59 2.71 -10.85
C GLU A 110 -5.30 2.90 -12.20
N HIS A 111 -6.62 2.80 -12.20
CA HIS A 111 -7.41 2.99 -13.42
C HIS A 111 -7.36 4.43 -13.94
N GLU A 112 -7.22 5.41 -13.05
CA GLU A 112 -7.01 6.82 -13.40
C GLU A 112 -5.58 7.08 -13.89
N ILE A 113 -4.58 6.41 -13.32
CA ILE A 113 -3.18 6.52 -13.74
C ILE A 113 -2.95 5.88 -15.13
N GLY A 114 -3.70 4.84 -15.49
CA GLY A 114 -3.63 4.20 -16.80
C GLY A 114 -4.05 5.08 -17.98
N ARG A 115 -4.65 6.25 -17.74
CA ARG A 115 -4.97 7.23 -18.79
C ARG A 115 -3.79 8.09 -19.21
N TYR A 116 -2.66 8.04 -18.49
CA TYR A 116 -1.45 8.76 -18.88
C TYR A 116 -0.68 7.95 -19.95
N PRO A 117 -0.27 8.56 -21.07
CA PRO A 117 0.30 7.86 -22.24
C PRO A 117 1.70 7.26 -22.01
N ALA A 118 2.27 7.37 -20.81
CA ALA A 118 3.49 6.66 -20.44
C ALA A 118 3.12 5.28 -19.86
N GLY A 119 3.17 4.25 -20.71
CA GLY A 119 2.74 2.90 -20.36
C GLY A 119 3.34 2.37 -19.04
N PRO A 120 2.55 1.65 -18.22
CA PRO A 120 2.98 1.21 -16.91
C PRO A 120 4.19 0.28 -17.01
N SER A 121 5.29 0.65 -16.36
CA SER A 121 6.49 -0.19 -16.27
C SER A 121 6.14 -1.52 -15.62
N ARG A 122 6.75 -2.62 -16.08
CA ARG A 122 6.48 -4.00 -15.59
C ARG A 122 6.58 -4.14 -14.06
N ALA A 123 7.34 -3.26 -13.41
CA ALA A 123 7.47 -3.19 -11.95
C ALA A 123 6.14 -2.86 -11.24
N MET A 124 5.26 -2.07 -11.88
CA MET A 124 3.96 -1.68 -11.30
C MET A 124 2.98 -2.86 -11.26
N ARG A 125 3.10 -3.83 -12.17
CA ARG A 125 2.23 -5.01 -12.22
C ARG A 125 2.42 -5.99 -11.05
N TRP A 126 3.60 -6.00 -10.42
CA TRP A 126 3.92 -6.89 -9.30
C TRP A 126 3.52 -6.34 -7.92
N GLY A 127 3.58 -5.02 -7.71
CA GLY A 127 3.24 -4.41 -6.41
C GLY A 127 1.77 -4.61 -6.02
N VAL A 128 0.88 -4.62 -7.01
CA VAL A 128 -0.58 -4.79 -6.83
C VAL A 128 -0.93 -6.25 -6.51
N GLY A 129 -0.29 -7.18 -7.21
CA GLY A 129 -0.44 -8.62 -6.97
C GLY A 129 0.05 -9.03 -5.59
N ALA A 130 1.22 -8.51 -5.16
CA ALA A 130 1.80 -8.83 -3.84
C ALA A 130 0.92 -8.33 -2.68
N ASN A 131 0.41 -7.10 -2.76
CA ASN A 131 -0.56 -6.61 -1.77
C ASN A 131 -1.87 -7.41 -1.82
N GLY A 132 -2.29 -7.92 -2.98
CA GLY A 132 -3.45 -8.80 -3.13
C GLY A 132 -3.32 -10.09 -2.38
N LEU A 133 -2.21 -10.78 -2.62
CA LEU A 133 -1.92 -12.02 -1.94
C LEU A 133 -1.86 -11.82 -0.42
N LEU A 134 -1.22 -10.73 0.04
CA LEU A 134 -1.10 -10.44 1.47
C LEU A 134 -2.45 -10.18 2.13
N SER A 135 -3.36 -9.44 1.47
CA SER A 135 -4.72 -9.24 1.99
C SER A 135 -5.50 -10.55 2.11
N ILE A 136 -5.40 -11.42 1.10
CA ILE A 136 -6.07 -12.73 1.10
C ILE A 136 -5.50 -13.63 2.20
N LEU A 137 -4.16 -13.66 2.34
CA LEU A 137 -3.47 -14.45 3.37
C LEU A 137 -3.82 -14.02 4.80
N ILE A 138 -4.22 -12.76 5.01
CA ILE A 138 -4.68 -12.26 6.32
C ILE A 138 -6.19 -12.50 6.50
N ALA A 139 -7.00 -12.29 5.46
CA ALA A 139 -8.45 -12.43 5.55
C ALA A 139 -8.90 -13.88 5.80
N VAL A 140 -8.25 -14.86 5.18
CA VAL A 140 -8.57 -16.29 5.33
C VAL A 140 -8.47 -16.78 6.78
N PRO A 141 -7.35 -16.59 7.52
CA PRO A 141 -7.26 -17.04 8.90
C PRO A 141 -8.20 -16.27 9.84
N VAL A 142 -8.47 -14.99 9.60
CA VAL A 142 -9.46 -14.22 10.39
C VAL A 142 -10.86 -14.80 10.21
N ALA A 143 -11.26 -15.10 8.98
CA ALA A 143 -12.54 -15.76 8.69
C ALA A 143 -12.59 -17.17 9.30
N GLY A 144 -11.50 -17.94 9.20
CA GLY A 144 -11.39 -19.27 9.82
C GLY A 144 -11.53 -19.23 11.34
N MET A 145 -10.91 -18.26 12.00
CA MET A 145 -11.05 -18.05 13.44
C MET A 145 -12.51 -17.72 13.81
N ALA A 146 -13.16 -16.83 13.06
CA ALA A 146 -14.56 -16.47 13.30
C ALA A 146 -15.50 -17.69 13.18
N VAL A 147 -15.28 -18.58 12.21
CA VAL A 147 -16.05 -19.81 12.04
C VAL A 147 -15.84 -20.78 13.21
N LEU A 148 -14.59 -20.98 13.66
CA LEU A 148 -14.29 -21.85 14.80
C LEU A 148 -14.96 -21.36 16.09
N LEU A 149 -14.99 -20.04 16.29
CA LEU A 149 -15.64 -19.41 17.43
C LEU A 149 -17.17 -19.53 17.38
N LEU A 150 -17.75 -19.41 16.19
CA LEU A 150 -19.17 -19.67 15.96
C LEU A 150 -19.53 -21.12 16.30
N MET A 151 -18.72 -22.08 15.83
CA MET A 151 -18.92 -23.51 16.11
C MET A 151 -18.81 -23.82 17.61
N GLY A 152 -17.85 -23.20 18.32
CA GLY A 152 -17.70 -23.34 19.76
C GLY A 152 -18.91 -22.82 20.54
N MET A 153 -19.48 -21.67 20.13
CA MET A 153 -20.71 -21.16 20.73
C MET A 153 -21.89 -22.11 20.52
N ILE A 154 -22.05 -22.69 19.32
CA ILE A 154 -23.14 -23.63 19.04
C ILE A 154 -22.98 -24.91 19.88
N ALA A 155 -21.76 -25.44 19.99
CA ALA A 155 -21.51 -26.65 20.77
C ALA A 155 -21.73 -26.45 22.29
N GLY A 156 -21.43 -25.26 22.81
CA GLY A 156 -21.61 -24.94 24.23
C GLY A 156 -23.06 -24.67 24.67
N VAL A 157 -23.96 -24.37 23.73
CA VAL A 157 -25.40 -24.13 24.00
C VAL A 157 -26.21 -25.44 24.11
N VAL A 158 -25.62 -26.57 23.71
CA VAL A 158 -26.29 -27.88 23.66
C VAL A 158 -26.08 -28.72 24.92
N TRP A 159 -25.32 -28.22 25.90
CA TRP A 159 -25.09 -28.85 27.20
C TRP A 159 -25.76 -28.07 28.33
#